data_AF-A0A8T4NUX9-F1
#
_entry.id   AF-A0A8T4NUX9-F1
#
_cell.length_a   1.000
_cell.length_b   1.000
_cell.length_c   1.000
_cell.angle_alpha   90.00
_cell.angle_beta   90.00
_cell.angle_gamma   90.00
#
_symmetry.space_group_name_H-M   'P 1'
#
loop_
_entity.id
_entity.type
_entity.pdbx_description
1 polymer ?
#
loop_
_entity_poly.entity_id
_entity_poly.type
_entity_poly.pdbx_seq_one_letter_code
_entity_poly.pdbx_strand_id
1 'polypeptide(L)'
;MVYFKDTCGNPANIYDANRIYSKDRSYWHRVVHKTRSCGSNTANTNSKGCGNCNYLKGSICGKGRATFGDNLCRDLNCYNTQNGQSYKNGESWCQSISEGGQGNDAVGNRYFRHVCVQGEEIIEPCADFRNEICIEREHESAKFTEAACRINRWSDCIDQFTERDCQNTDRRDCLWVAGLHYDGSGSKEDVKNLVDSDYGNKSRGILKGGDICLPRFPPGLEFWKEGNAKSVCGLGNSKQMVKFEEDILKNKKCVDNCEVLERPWVETMNRACTTLGDCGAKANIAGQFTDFGIVWKQNGKRKDLQSGLLEDVKESAAETERQEVIENAGKEKGGDDGKVFNK
;
A
#
# COMPACT_ATOMS: atom_id res chain seq x y z
N MET A 1 11.09 31.51 15.81
CA MET A 1 11.32 32.92 15.40
C MET A 1 12.79 33.25 15.57
N VAL A 2 13.33 34.08 14.69
CA VAL A 2 14.64 34.71 14.85
C VAL A 2 14.42 36.14 15.31
N TYR A 3 15.13 36.55 16.36
CA TYR A 3 15.02 37.88 16.96
C TYR A 3 16.36 38.59 16.92
N PHE A 4 16.31 39.91 16.81
CA PHE A 4 17.43 40.73 17.27
C PHE A 4 17.64 40.54 18.77
N LYS A 5 18.87 40.73 19.24
CA LYS A 5 19.17 40.83 20.67
C LYS A 5 19.58 42.27 20.99
N ASP A 6 19.11 42.78 22.12
CA ASP A 6 19.60 44.05 22.64
C ASP A 6 21.03 43.90 23.22
N THR A 7 21.61 45.00 23.68
CA THR A 7 22.95 45.02 24.29
C THR A 7 23.05 44.22 25.60
N CYS A 8 21.91 43.89 26.21
CA CYS A 8 21.82 43.08 27.42
C CYS A 8 21.54 41.59 27.11
N GLY A 9 21.37 41.23 25.83
CA GLY A 9 21.10 39.88 25.36
C GLY A 9 19.62 39.47 25.31
N ASN A 10 18.69 40.38 25.63
CA ASN A 10 17.25 40.08 25.60
C ASN A 10 16.72 40.04 24.16
N PRO A 11 15.71 39.19 23.85
CA PRO A 11 15.03 39.24 22.57
C PRO A 11 14.35 40.59 22.34
N ALA A 12 14.69 41.25 21.24
CA ALA A 12 14.02 42.46 20.76
C ALA A 12 12.98 42.07 19.69
N ASN A 13 12.83 42.88 18.63
CA ASN A 13 11.92 42.57 17.53
C ASN A 13 12.37 41.37 16.70
N ILE A 14 11.41 40.75 16.00
CA ILE A 14 11.67 39.75 14.97
C ILE A 14 12.66 40.33 13.96
N TYR A 15 13.70 39.54 13.64
CA TYR A 15 14.76 39.93 12.73
C TYR A 15 14.20 40.35 11.36
N ASP A 16 14.56 41.55 10.92
CA ASP A 16 14.22 42.13 9.61
C ASP A 16 15.43 42.94 9.13
N ALA A 17 16.12 42.45 8.09
CA ALA A 17 17.35 43.06 7.60
C ALA A 17 17.14 44.51 7.14
N ASN A 18 15.94 44.88 6.72
CA ASN A 18 15.62 46.25 6.30
C ASN A 18 15.45 47.21 7.48
N ARG A 19 15.40 46.69 8.71
CA ARG A 19 15.16 47.47 9.93
C ARG A 19 16.42 47.72 10.76
N ILE A 20 17.54 47.06 10.43
CA ILE A 20 18.80 47.16 11.19
C ILE A 20 19.33 48.60 11.29
N TYR A 21 19.24 49.36 10.20
CA TYR A 21 19.61 50.79 10.14
C TYR A 21 18.40 51.70 9.99
N SER A 22 17.22 51.24 10.45
CA SER A 22 16.01 52.05 10.32
C SER A 22 16.16 53.36 11.08
N LYS A 23 15.92 54.48 10.40
CA LYS A 23 15.80 55.80 11.04
C LYS A 23 14.51 55.92 11.87
N ASP A 24 13.61 54.96 11.74
CA ASP A 24 12.40 54.87 12.54
C ASP A 24 12.72 54.38 13.96
N ARG A 25 12.92 55.35 14.87
CA ARG A 25 13.15 55.07 16.29
C ARG A 25 12.01 54.27 16.92
N SER A 26 10.78 54.34 16.38
CA SER A 26 9.63 53.66 16.96
C SER A 26 9.73 52.15 16.86
N TYR A 27 10.40 51.63 15.83
CA TYR A 27 10.66 50.20 15.69
C TYR A 27 11.47 49.68 16.87
N TRP A 28 12.56 50.36 17.24
CA TRP A 28 13.43 49.92 18.34
C TRP A 28 12.90 50.27 19.73
N HIS A 29 11.94 51.19 19.86
CA HIS A 29 11.35 51.58 21.14
C HIS A 29 10.17 50.71 21.58
N ARG A 30 9.60 49.88 20.69
CA ARG A 30 8.40 49.07 20.99
C ARG A 30 8.50 47.69 20.36
N VAL A 31 7.91 46.71 21.03
CA VAL A 31 7.78 45.35 20.50
C VAL A 31 6.75 45.35 19.35
N VAL A 32 7.19 44.96 18.16
CA VAL A 32 6.36 44.82 16.97
C VAL A 32 5.71 43.44 16.96
N HIS A 33 4.39 43.41 16.84
CA HIS A 33 3.63 42.16 16.76
C HIS A 33 3.98 41.38 15.49
N LYS A 34 4.00 40.04 15.58
CA LYS A 34 4.32 39.11 14.48
C LYS A 34 3.63 39.45 13.16
N THR A 35 2.34 39.82 13.22
CA THR A 35 1.53 40.15 12.02
C THR A 35 1.97 41.43 11.31
N ARG A 36 2.69 42.31 12.02
CA ARG A 36 3.23 43.59 11.52
C ARG A 36 4.74 43.53 11.24
N SER A 37 5.37 42.37 11.42
CA SER A 37 6.76 42.11 11.06
C SER A 37 6.86 41.63 9.60
N CYS A 38 8.09 41.56 9.07
CA CYS A 38 8.36 41.03 7.73
C CYS A 38 7.67 39.67 7.51
N GLY A 39 7.18 39.41 6.29
CA GLY A 39 6.72 38.08 5.87
C GLY A 39 5.67 37.43 6.78
N SER A 40 4.77 38.19 7.39
CA SER A 40 3.82 37.67 8.40
C SER A 40 2.90 36.55 7.92
N ASN A 41 2.69 36.46 6.60
CA ASN A 41 1.84 35.46 5.97
C ASN A 41 2.63 34.37 5.22
N THR A 42 3.95 34.29 5.37
CA THR A 42 4.80 33.30 4.70
C THR A 42 5.53 32.43 5.73
N ALA A 43 6.22 31.38 5.27
CA ALA A 43 7.12 30.59 6.11
C ALA A 43 8.44 31.34 6.37
N ASN A 44 8.87 32.20 5.44
CA ASN A 44 10.20 32.83 5.44
C ASN A 44 11.35 31.82 5.42
N THR A 45 11.07 30.62 4.89
CA THR A 45 12.04 29.54 4.70
C THR A 45 13.31 30.03 4.03
N ASN A 46 14.44 29.79 4.69
CA ASN A 46 15.79 30.18 4.28
C ASN A 46 15.95 31.67 3.93
N SER A 47 15.04 32.54 4.42
CA SER A 47 15.12 33.97 4.18
C SER A 47 16.32 34.57 4.91
N LYS A 48 17.21 35.20 4.14
CA LYS A 48 18.36 35.93 4.70
C LYS A 48 17.95 37.22 5.41
N GLY A 49 16.77 37.75 5.10
CA GLY A 49 16.31 39.06 5.53
C GLY A 49 15.15 39.05 6.52
N CYS A 50 14.52 37.91 6.80
CA CYS A 50 13.33 37.87 7.66
C CYS A 50 13.36 36.68 8.63
N GLY A 51 13.19 36.98 9.91
CA GLY A 51 13.17 36.03 11.03
C GLY A 51 11.79 35.56 11.45
N ASN A 52 10.74 35.90 10.70
CA ASN A 52 9.35 35.64 11.06
C ASN A 52 8.92 34.20 10.72
N CYS A 53 9.54 33.22 11.36
CA CYS A 53 9.33 31.80 11.09
C CYS A 53 7.90 31.36 11.42
N ASN A 54 7.37 30.44 10.64
CA ASN A 54 6.05 29.86 10.83
C ASN A 54 6.10 28.34 10.72
N TYR A 55 5.94 27.67 11.87
CA TYR A 55 5.99 26.22 11.98
C TYR A 55 4.91 25.55 11.14
N LEU A 56 3.67 26.04 11.22
CA LEU A 56 2.53 25.52 10.44
C LEU A 56 2.69 25.73 8.92
N LYS A 57 3.62 26.60 8.50
CA LYS A 57 3.96 26.81 7.08
C LYS A 57 5.31 26.18 6.71
N GLY A 58 5.88 25.35 7.58
CA GLY A 58 7.09 24.58 7.29
C GLY A 58 8.41 25.29 7.62
N SER A 59 8.48 26.08 8.70
CA SER A 59 9.75 26.70 9.11
C SER A 59 9.92 26.92 10.62
N ILE A 60 11.15 26.79 11.10
CA ILE A 60 11.53 27.08 12.50
C ILE A 60 12.85 27.85 12.55
N CYS A 61 13.16 28.50 13.69
CA CYS A 61 14.48 29.10 13.88
C CYS A 61 15.56 28.02 13.83
N GLY A 62 16.60 28.22 13.04
CA GLY A 62 17.76 27.34 12.97
C GLY A 62 18.99 28.07 12.47
N LYS A 63 20.15 27.41 12.56
CA LYS A 63 21.42 27.95 12.06
C LYS A 63 21.36 28.16 10.54
N GLY A 64 21.92 29.25 10.06
CA GLY A 64 22.04 29.54 8.63
C GLY A 64 22.56 30.95 8.38
N ARG A 65 22.92 31.25 7.14
CA ARG A 65 23.59 32.51 6.80
C ARG A 65 22.57 33.62 6.48
N ALA A 66 22.14 34.35 7.51
CA ALA A 66 21.34 35.54 7.32
C ALA A 66 22.19 36.71 6.78
N THR A 67 21.55 37.80 6.37
CA THR A 67 22.26 39.04 6.00
C THR A 67 23.05 39.58 7.20
N PHE A 68 22.48 39.47 8.40
CA PHE A 68 23.15 39.77 9.66
C PHE A 68 22.89 38.66 10.67
N GLY A 69 23.96 38.00 11.12
CA GLY A 69 23.91 36.89 12.08
C GLY A 69 23.77 35.50 11.44
N ASP A 70 23.77 34.48 12.30
CA ASP A 70 23.92 33.07 11.92
C ASP A 70 22.64 32.24 12.10
N ASN A 71 21.48 32.89 12.21
CA ASN A 71 20.19 32.22 12.36
C ASN A 71 19.18 32.75 11.33
N LEU A 72 18.39 31.83 10.77
CA LEU A 72 17.28 32.12 9.87
C LEU A 72 16.12 31.15 10.12
N CYS A 73 15.03 31.30 9.38
CA CYS A 73 13.94 30.34 9.42
C CYS A 73 14.27 29.13 8.56
N ARG A 74 14.79 28.07 9.16
CA ARG A 74 15.13 26.79 8.52
C ARG A 74 13.86 26.12 7.98
N ASP A 75 13.98 25.52 6.80
CA ASP A 75 12.94 24.69 6.19
C ASP A 75 12.64 23.44 7.01
N LEU A 76 11.38 23.03 7.02
CA LEU A 76 10.92 21.79 7.66
C LEU A 76 10.22 20.86 6.67
N ASN A 77 10.06 21.25 5.42
CA ASN A 77 9.49 20.39 4.39
C ASN A 77 10.52 19.33 3.97
N CYS A 78 10.01 18.19 3.54
CA CYS A 78 10.81 17.06 3.10
C CYS A 78 10.90 17.08 1.58
N TYR A 79 12.13 16.97 1.09
CA TYR A 79 12.46 16.93 -0.33
C TYR A 79 13.27 15.67 -0.61
N ASN A 80 13.17 15.15 -1.83
CA ASN A 80 13.85 13.91 -2.23
C ASN A 80 13.44 12.72 -1.33
N THR A 81 12.16 12.60 -1.03
CA THR A 81 11.64 11.45 -0.27
C THR A 81 11.81 10.16 -1.06
N GLN A 82 11.63 9.01 -0.42
CA GLN A 82 11.85 7.71 -1.07
C GLN A 82 11.04 7.51 -2.35
N ASN A 83 9.83 8.06 -2.42
CA ASN A 83 8.97 8.02 -3.60
C ASN A 83 9.21 9.18 -4.60
N GLY A 84 10.25 9.99 -4.39
CA GLY A 84 10.62 11.10 -5.27
C GLY A 84 9.73 12.35 -5.18
N GLN A 85 8.74 12.37 -4.28
CA GLN A 85 7.84 13.51 -4.10
C GLN A 85 8.39 14.51 -3.07
N SER A 86 7.67 15.61 -2.87
CA SER A 86 7.99 16.61 -1.86
C SER A 86 6.79 16.81 -0.96
N TYR A 87 7.05 16.84 0.34
CA TYR A 87 6.00 16.87 1.35
C TYR A 87 6.22 18.03 2.32
N LYS A 88 5.13 18.67 2.71
CA LYS A 88 5.13 19.68 3.76
C LYS A 88 5.39 19.03 5.11
N ASN A 89 5.99 19.79 6.01
CA ASN A 89 6.12 19.39 7.39
C ASN A 89 4.77 18.97 8.00
N GLY A 90 4.71 17.75 8.52
CA GLY A 90 3.53 17.14 9.11
C GLY A 90 2.73 16.23 8.17
N GLU A 91 2.97 16.29 6.85
CA GLU A 91 2.28 15.40 5.91
C GLU A 91 2.71 13.95 6.12
N SER A 92 1.79 13.03 5.82
CA SER A 92 2.05 11.60 5.82
C SER A 92 1.34 10.91 4.66
N TRP A 93 1.97 9.86 4.15
CA TRP A 93 1.51 9.12 2.97
C TRP A 93 1.76 7.62 3.14
N CYS A 94 1.07 6.84 2.30
CA CYS A 94 1.19 5.40 2.29
C CYS A 94 2.15 4.91 1.21
N GLN A 95 2.95 3.91 1.56
CA GLN A 95 3.78 3.18 0.62
C GLN A 95 3.71 1.68 0.92
N SER A 96 3.81 0.85 -0.11
CA SER A 96 3.95 -0.60 0.01
C SER A 96 5.13 -1.09 -0.83
N ILE A 97 5.62 -2.30 -0.55
CA ILE A 97 6.75 -2.90 -1.28
C ILE A 97 6.34 -3.19 -2.73
N SER A 98 5.16 -3.75 -2.90
CA SER A 98 4.54 -3.95 -4.20
C SER A 98 3.20 -3.23 -4.26
N GLU A 99 2.77 -2.83 -5.46
CA GLU A 99 1.36 -2.52 -5.69
C GLU A 99 0.49 -3.72 -5.28
N GLY A 100 -0.70 -3.45 -4.79
CA GLY A 100 -1.47 -4.46 -4.08
C GLY A 100 -2.96 -4.14 -3.96
N GLY A 101 -3.70 -5.11 -3.45
CA GLY A 101 -5.16 -5.16 -3.38
C GLY A 101 -5.74 -6.18 -4.36
N GLN A 102 -6.97 -6.60 -4.06
CA GLN A 102 -7.79 -7.48 -4.91
C GLN A 102 -7.09 -8.79 -5.32
N GLY A 103 -6.21 -9.30 -4.45
CA GLY A 103 -5.46 -10.52 -4.67
C GLY A 103 -4.09 -10.35 -5.32
N ASN A 104 -3.71 -9.13 -5.72
CA ASN A 104 -2.45 -8.87 -6.40
C ASN A 104 -1.24 -8.68 -5.46
N ASP A 105 -1.45 -8.58 -4.15
CA ASP A 105 -0.38 -8.37 -3.18
C ASP A 105 0.65 -9.51 -3.20
N ALA A 106 1.91 -9.21 -3.47
CA ALA A 106 2.96 -10.21 -3.41
C ALA A 106 3.04 -10.87 -2.02
N VAL A 107 3.43 -12.15 -1.97
CA VAL A 107 3.70 -12.83 -0.70
C VAL A 107 4.86 -12.11 0.01
N GLY A 108 4.63 -11.71 1.25
CA GLY A 108 5.58 -10.88 2.01
C GLY A 108 5.42 -9.36 1.84
N ASN A 109 4.46 -8.88 1.03
CA ASN A 109 4.18 -7.45 0.89
C ASN A 109 3.80 -6.83 2.25
N ARG A 110 4.23 -5.58 2.47
CA ARG A 110 4.00 -4.80 3.70
C ARG A 110 3.58 -3.39 3.36
N TYR A 111 2.86 -2.77 4.29
CA TYR A 111 2.49 -1.36 4.24
C TYR A 111 3.35 -0.55 5.19
N PHE A 112 3.67 0.67 4.79
CA PHE A 112 4.44 1.65 5.53
C PHE A 112 3.71 2.98 5.50
N ARG A 113 3.74 3.66 6.65
CA ARG A 113 3.35 5.05 6.79
C ARG A 113 4.62 5.89 6.81
N HIS A 114 4.72 6.79 5.87
CA HIS A 114 5.80 7.76 5.80
C HIS A 114 5.31 9.08 6.37
N VAL A 115 6.16 9.80 7.09
CA VAL A 115 5.80 11.07 7.73
C VAL A 115 6.94 12.07 7.55
N CYS A 116 6.61 13.27 7.08
CA CYS A 116 7.57 14.37 7.03
C CYS A 116 7.61 15.09 8.38
N VAL A 117 8.72 15.02 9.10
CA VAL A 117 8.91 15.68 10.40
C VAL A 117 10.22 16.47 10.39
N GLN A 118 10.11 17.79 10.46
CA GLN A 118 11.24 18.72 10.58
C GLN A 118 12.31 18.61 9.47
N GLY A 119 11.86 18.32 8.25
CA GLY A 119 12.72 18.15 7.07
C GLY A 119 13.29 16.74 6.92
N GLU A 120 12.87 15.81 7.79
CA GLU A 120 13.27 14.41 7.76
C GLU A 120 12.05 13.52 7.46
N GLU A 121 12.21 12.61 6.51
CA GLU A 121 11.25 11.54 6.25
C GLU A 121 11.45 10.43 7.28
N ILE A 122 10.41 10.13 8.04
CA ILE A 122 10.35 9.03 8.99
C ILE A 122 9.46 7.94 8.42
N ILE A 123 9.93 6.69 8.45
CA ILE A 123 9.23 5.54 7.90
C ILE A 123 8.79 4.63 9.05
N GLU A 124 7.49 4.44 9.16
CA GLU A 124 6.85 3.63 10.19
C GLU A 124 6.18 2.41 9.54
N PRO A 125 6.66 1.18 9.76
CA PRO A 125 5.99 0.00 9.24
C PRO A 125 4.64 -0.20 9.93
N CYS A 126 3.60 -0.51 9.15
CA CYS A 126 2.38 -1.07 9.71
C CYS A 126 2.63 -2.53 10.16
N ALA A 127 1.69 -3.10 10.93
CA ALA A 127 1.79 -4.46 11.44
C ALA A 127 2.12 -5.51 10.36
N ASP A 128 2.90 -6.52 10.76
CA ASP A 128 3.33 -7.63 9.89
C ASP A 128 2.14 -8.41 9.33
N PHE A 129 2.39 -9.17 8.25
CA PHE A 129 1.41 -10.04 7.59
C PHE A 129 0.12 -9.31 7.18
N ARG A 130 0.23 -8.01 6.83
CA ARG A 130 -0.91 -7.16 6.43
C ARG A 130 -2.07 -7.22 7.45
N ASN A 131 -1.74 -7.42 8.73
CA ASN A 131 -2.69 -7.28 9.83
C ASN A 131 -3.13 -5.82 9.99
N GLU A 132 -2.30 -4.88 9.56
CA GLU A 132 -2.65 -3.50 9.32
C GLU A 132 -2.35 -3.11 7.87
N ILE A 133 -3.17 -2.20 7.35
CA ILE A 133 -2.98 -1.51 6.08
C ILE A 133 -2.72 -0.04 6.33
N CYS A 134 -1.96 0.60 5.43
CA CYS A 134 -1.86 2.04 5.44
C CYS A 134 -3.04 2.64 4.66
N ILE A 135 -3.74 3.58 5.28
CA ILE A 135 -4.78 4.38 4.63
C ILE A 135 -4.32 5.83 4.56
N GLU A 136 -4.56 6.47 3.42
CA GLU A 136 -4.20 7.87 3.17
C GLU A 136 -5.45 8.68 2.80
N ARG A 137 -5.47 9.95 3.22
CA ARG A 137 -6.49 10.92 2.85
C ARG A 137 -5.82 12.24 2.49
N GLU A 138 -6.26 12.81 1.38
CA GLU A 138 -5.91 14.18 1.01
C GLU A 138 -6.99 15.16 1.50
N HIS A 139 -6.56 16.26 2.12
CA HIS A 139 -7.42 17.37 2.51
C HIS A 139 -7.35 18.47 1.45
N GLU A 140 -8.36 18.55 0.58
CA GLU A 140 -8.40 19.49 -0.55
C GLU A 140 -8.21 20.96 -0.14
N SER A 141 -8.76 21.35 1.01
CA SER A 141 -8.70 22.73 1.51
C SER A 141 -7.29 23.20 1.89
N ALA A 142 -6.41 22.28 2.28
CA ALA A 142 -5.05 22.56 2.72
C ALA A 142 -3.98 22.04 1.74
N LYS A 143 -4.37 21.21 0.74
CA LYS A 143 -3.46 20.40 -0.08
C LYS A 143 -2.45 19.69 0.83
N PHE A 144 -2.98 18.89 1.74
CA PHE A 144 -2.24 18.25 2.82
C PHE A 144 -2.69 16.81 2.95
N THR A 145 -1.74 15.87 3.00
CA THR A 145 -2.02 14.44 3.10
C THR A 145 -1.78 13.93 4.52
N GLU A 146 -2.68 13.06 4.97
CA GLU A 146 -2.57 12.35 6.23
C GLU A 146 -2.72 10.85 6.00
N ALA A 147 -1.82 10.07 6.60
CA ALA A 147 -1.84 8.63 6.54
C ALA A 147 -1.80 8.01 7.94
N ALA A 148 -2.42 6.85 8.07
CA ALA A 148 -2.47 6.07 9.29
C ALA A 148 -2.43 4.57 9.00
N CYS A 149 -1.75 3.80 9.86
CA CYS A 149 -1.92 2.36 9.89
C CYS A 149 -3.23 2.03 10.60
N ARG A 150 -4.02 1.12 10.02
CA ARG A 150 -5.29 0.66 10.57
C ARG A 150 -5.44 -0.84 10.38
N ILE A 151 -6.08 -1.51 11.34
CA ILE A 151 -6.38 -2.95 11.26
C ILE A 151 -7.06 -3.29 9.94
N ASN A 152 -6.57 -4.34 9.27
CA ASN A 152 -7.16 -4.90 8.07
C ASN A 152 -8.44 -5.70 8.43
N ARG A 153 -9.62 -5.21 8.04
CA ARG A 153 -10.92 -5.80 8.41
C ARG A 153 -11.45 -6.70 7.29
N TRP A 154 -10.75 -7.81 7.04
CA TRP A 154 -11.08 -8.75 5.97
C TRP A 154 -11.84 -10.00 6.46
N SER A 155 -11.77 -10.30 7.75
CA SER A 155 -12.05 -11.64 8.31
C SER A 155 -13.46 -12.15 8.08
N ASP A 156 -14.44 -11.25 7.93
CA ASP A 156 -15.85 -11.59 7.75
C ASP A 156 -16.34 -11.38 6.31
N CYS A 157 -15.47 -11.03 5.35
CA CYS A 157 -15.87 -10.72 3.97
C CYS A 157 -16.66 -11.87 3.34
N ILE A 158 -16.15 -13.09 3.40
CA ILE A 158 -16.75 -14.25 2.73
C ILE A 158 -18.14 -14.63 3.29
N ASP A 159 -18.43 -14.20 4.51
CA ASP A 159 -19.71 -14.43 5.18
C ASP A 159 -20.75 -13.33 4.87
N GLN A 160 -20.45 -12.41 3.95
CA GLN A 160 -21.38 -11.37 3.50
C GLN A 160 -22.06 -11.76 2.20
N PHE A 161 -23.40 -11.89 2.27
CA PHE A 161 -24.23 -12.35 1.16
C PHE A 161 -24.99 -11.23 0.43
N THR A 162 -24.74 -9.97 0.80
CA THR A 162 -25.32 -8.82 0.12
C THR A 162 -24.23 -7.81 -0.24
N GLU A 163 -24.36 -7.18 -1.40
CA GLU A 163 -23.42 -6.15 -1.86
C GLU A 163 -23.32 -5.00 -0.85
N ARG A 164 -24.45 -4.57 -0.30
CA ARG A 164 -24.53 -3.49 0.70
C ARG A 164 -23.69 -3.79 1.94
N ASP A 165 -23.80 -5.00 2.47
CA ASP A 165 -23.03 -5.40 3.65
C ASP A 165 -21.56 -5.56 3.28
N CYS A 166 -21.27 -6.18 2.13
CA CYS A 166 -19.91 -6.38 1.64
C CYS A 166 -19.14 -5.05 1.53
N GLN A 167 -19.77 -4.04 0.92
CA GLN A 167 -19.15 -2.76 0.61
C GLN A 167 -19.25 -1.73 1.76
N ASN A 168 -19.66 -2.14 2.96
CA ASN A 168 -19.71 -1.27 4.12
C ASN A 168 -18.31 -0.98 4.68
N THR A 169 -17.70 0.09 4.19
CA THR A 169 -16.34 0.53 4.56
C THR A 169 -16.19 1.00 6.01
N ASP A 170 -17.29 1.24 6.73
CA ASP A 170 -17.23 1.51 8.18
C ASP A 170 -16.95 0.23 8.98
N ARG A 171 -17.24 -0.95 8.41
CA ARG A 171 -17.12 -2.25 9.09
C ARG A 171 -16.01 -3.13 8.54
N ARG A 172 -15.73 -3.07 7.25
CA ARG A 172 -14.86 -4.03 6.57
C ARG A 172 -14.17 -3.48 5.34
N ASP A 173 -13.17 -4.22 4.88
CA ASP A 173 -12.34 -3.88 3.74
C ASP A 173 -12.48 -4.95 2.65
N CYS A 174 -13.69 -5.05 2.08
CA CYS A 174 -14.06 -6.08 1.11
C CYS A 174 -14.41 -5.48 -0.26
N LEU A 175 -14.55 -6.35 -1.26
CA LEU A 175 -15.06 -6.04 -2.59
C LEU A 175 -16.09 -7.11 -3.00
N TRP A 176 -17.09 -6.68 -3.78
CA TRP A 176 -18.13 -7.54 -4.32
C TRP A 176 -17.70 -8.07 -5.69
N VAL A 177 -17.67 -9.39 -5.86
CA VAL A 177 -17.27 -10.06 -7.10
C VAL A 177 -18.46 -10.79 -7.71
N ALA A 178 -18.76 -10.49 -8.96
CA ALA A 178 -19.80 -11.16 -9.71
C ALA A 178 -19.32 -12.49 -10.34
N GLY A 179 -20.26 -13.41 -10.53
CA GLY A 179 -20.03 -14.68 -11.23
C GLY A 179 -19.51 -15.81 -10.35
N LEU A 180 -19.36 -15.59 -9.04
CA LEU A 180 -18.96 -16.57 -8.04
C LEU A 180 -19.90 -16.50 -6.84
N HIS A 181 -20.16 -17.62 -6.17
CA HIS A 181 -20.99 -17.66 -4.96
C HIS A 181 -20.36 -18.61 -3.94
N TYR A 182 -20.38 -18.23 -2.66
CA TYR A 182 -19.94 -19.10 -1.58
C TYR A 182 -21.12 -19.83 -0.95
N ASP A 183 -21.10 -21.17 -0.98
CA ASP A 183 -22.20 -22.02 -0.51
C ASP A 183 -22.20 -22.25 1.02
N GLY A 184 -21.26 -21.66 1.76
CA GLY A 184 -21.16 -21.79 3.22
C GLY A 184 -20.55 -23.11 3.72
N SER A 185 -20.01 -23.97 2.85
CA SER A 185 -19.47 -25.29 3.23
C SER A 185 -18.07 -25.28 3.89
N GLY A 186 -17.76 -24.21 4.63
CA GLY A 186 -16.48 -23.97 5.31
C GLY A 186 -16.30 -24.60 6.70
N SER A 187 -17.06 -25.64 7.07
CA SER A 187 -16.74 -26.36 8.30
C SER A 187 -15.35 -27.02 8.15
N LYS A 188 -14.52 -26.97 9.20
CA LYS A 188 -13.14 -27.54 9.20
C LYS A 188 -13.10 -29.04 8.84
N GLU A 189 -14.22 -29.75 8.97
CA GLU A 189 -14.36 -31.17 8.64
C GLU A 189 -14.74 -31.42 7.18
N ASP A 190 -15.40 -30.47 6.51
CA ASP A 190 -15.79 -30.59 5.10
C ASP A 190 -14.62 -30.24 4.15
N VAL A 191 -13.84 -29.20 4.47
CA VAL A 191 -12.75 -28.69 3.61
C VAL A 191 -11.65 -29.72 3.35
N LYS A 192 -11.31 -30.56 4.35
CA LYS A 192 -10.32 -31.65 4.19
C LYS A 192 -10.79 -32.75 3.24
N ASN A 193 -12.10 -32.89 3.07
CA ASN A 193 -12.73 -33.96 2.32
C ASN A 193 -13.21 -33.50 0.93
N LEU A 194 -13.26 -32.21 0.60
CA LEU A 194 -13.72 -31.77 -0.72
C LEU A 194 -12.81 -32.23 -1.88
N VAL A 195 -11.51 -32.33 -1.61
CA VAL A 195 -10.49 -32.63 -2.63
C VAL A 195 -10.32 -34.15 -2.85
N ASP A 196 -10.73 -34.98 -1.88
CA ASP A 196 -10.51 -36.43 -1.86
C ASP A 196 -11.77 -37.27 -1.59
N SER A 197 -12.91 -36.68 -1.21
CA SER A 197 -14.16 -37.43 -0.98
C SER A 197 -15.07 -37.39 -2.21
N ASP A 198 -15.34 -38.59 -2.74
CA ASP A 198 -16.46 -38.89 -3.63
C ASP A 198 -17.81 -38.91 -2.89
N TYR A 199 -17.82 -38.56 -1.60
CA TYR A 199 -19.02 -38.59 -0.76
C TYR A 199 -19.89 -37.34 -0.98
N GLY A 200 -20.69 -37.39 -2.05
CA GLY A 200 -21.80 -36.48 -2.29
C GLY A 200 -21.86 -35.92 -3.72
N ASN A 201 -23.00 -36.12 -4.38
CA ASN A 201 -23.33 -35.58 -5.71
C ASN A 201 -23.75 -34.09 -5.64
N LYS A 202 -22.98 -33.25 -4.97
CA LYS A 202 -23.29 -31.81 -4.84
C LYS A 202 -22.04 -30.97 -5.03
N SER A 203 -22.18 -29.88 -5.78
CA SER A 203 -21.16 -28.85 -5.85
C SER A 203 -20.99 -28.20 -4.48
N ARG A 204 -19.75 -27.88 -4.08
CA ARG A 204 -19.41 -27.29 -2.78
C ARG A 204 -18.27 -26.27 -2.83
N GLY A 205 -18.27 -25.32 -1.92
CA GLY A 205 -17.25 -24.28 -1.75
C GLY A 205 -17.57 -23.01 -2.53
N ILE A 206 -16.58 -22.42 -3.19
CA ILE A 206 -16.81 -21.32 -4.13
C ILE A 206 -17.33 -21.91 -5.44
N LEU A 207 -18.55 -21.53 -5.82
CA LEU A 207 -19.26 -22.03 -6.98
C LEU A 207 -19.37 -20.99 -8.09
N LYS A 208 -19.61 -21.46 -9.32
CA LYS A 208 -19.96 -20.57 -10.43
C LYS A 208 -21.35 -19.97 -10.20
N GLY A 209 -21.49 -18.70 -10.55
CA GLY A 209 -22.75 -17.96 -10.58
C GLY A 209 -23.02 -17.20 -9.29
N GLY A 210 -24.00 -16.29 -9.33
CA GLY A 210 -24.29 -15.38 -8.21
C GLY A 210 -23.18 -14.36 -8.01
N ASP A 211 -23.00 -13.96 -6.75
CA ASP A 211 -21.99 -13.01 -6.32
C ASP A 211 -21.39 -13.41 -4.96
N ILE A 212 -20.16 -12.98 -4.71
CA ILE A 212 -19.38 -13.29 -3.51
C ILE A 212 -18.69 -12.03 -2.99
N CYS A 213 -18.56 -11.93 -1.68
CA CYS A 213 -17.79 -10.87 -1.05
C CYS A 213 -16.39 -11.40 -0.67
N LEU A 214 -15.35 -10.70 -1.11
CA LEU A 214 -13.95 -11.11 -0.91
C LEU A 214 -13.12 -9.98 -0.33
N PRO A 215 -12.00 -10.26 0.37
CA PRO A 215 -11.13 -9.22 0.89
C PRO A 215 -10.58 -8.31 -0.22
N ARG A 216 -10.64 -7.00 0.02
CA ARG A 216 -9.98 -6.01 -0.84
C ARG A 216 -8.49 -5.96 -0.56
N PHE A 217 -8.09 -6.10 0.70
CA PHE A 217 -6.69 -6.20 1.12
C PHE A 217 -6.49 -7.59 1.71
N PRO A 218 -5.97 -8.56 0.92
CA PRO A 218 -5.76 -9.92 1.37
C PRO A 218 -4.82 -9.96 2.59
N PRO A 219 -5.14 -10.74 3.64
CA PRO A 219 -4.21 -10.92 4.74
C PRO A 219 -2.91 -11.57 4.29
N GLY A 220 -1.83 -11.33 5.01
CA GLY A 220 -0.65 -12.19 5.00
C GLY A 220 -0.91 -13.42 5.86
N LEU A 221 -0.42 -14.57 5.42
CA LEU A 221 -0.64 -15.84 6.13
C LEU A 221 0.70 -16.54 6.43
N GLU A 222 0.89 -16.93 7.69
CA GLU A 222 2.05 -17.72 8.12
C GLU A 222 1.88 -19.20 7.73
N PHE A 223 2.13 -19.54 6.46
CA PHE A 223 1.95 -20.92 5.96
C PHE A 223 2.98 -21.94 6.49
N TRP A 224 4.10 -21.46 7.06
CA TRP A 224 5.20 -22.29 7.58
C TRP A 224 5.07 -22.64 9.08
N LYS A 225 4.03 -22.13 9.77
CA LYS A 225 3.75 -22.47 11.17
C LYS A 225 2.36 -23.08 11.29
N GLU A 226 2.11 -23.75 12.42
CA GLU A 226 0.75 -24.12 12.78
C GLU A 226 -0.08 -22.86 13.01
N GLY A 227 -1.27 -22.79 12.40
CA GLY A 227 -2.11 -21.61 12.40
C GLY A 227 -3.36 -21.80 11.55
N ASN A 228 -4.03 -20.69 11.24
CA ASN A 228 -5.26 -20.68 10.45
C ASN A 228 -5.05 -20.60 8.93
N ALA A 229 -3.80 -20.46 8.44
CA ALA A 229 -3.50 -20.30 7.03
C ALA A 229 -4.16 -21.37 6.14
N LYS A 230 -4.05 -22.65 6.53
CA LYS A 230 -4.70 -23.77 5.80
C LYS A 230 -6.23 -23.66 5.82
N SER A 231 -6.81 -23.21 6.93
CA SER A 231 -8.27 -23.02 7.03
C SER A 231 -8.73 -21.86 6.15
N VAL A 232 -8.01 -20.73 6.15
CA VAL A 232 -8.33 -19.55 5.33
C VAL A 232 -8.20 -19.89 3.84
N CYS A 233 -7.08 -20.46 3.40
CA CYS A 233 -6.92 -20.85 2.00
C CYS A 233 -7.91 -21.94 1.57
N GLY A 234 -8.31 -22.81 2.50
CA GLY A 234 -9.31 -23.84 2.25
C GLY A 234 -10.70 -23.29 1.93
N LEU A 235 -11.02 -22.05 2.32
CA LEU A 235 -12.26 -21.37 1.92
C LEU A 235 -12.32 -21.15 0.39
N GLY A 236 -11.16 -21.08 -0.27
CA GLY A 236 -11.05 -20.96 -1.73
C GLY A 236 -11.30 -22.25 -2.49
N ASN A 237 -11.51 -23.38 -1.81
CA ASN A 237 -11.75 -24.66 -2.47
C ASN A 237 -13.08 -24.66 -3.24
N SER A 238 -13.10 -25.38 -4.36
CA SER A 238 -14.28 -25.56 -5.20
C SER A 238 -14.40 -27.00 -5.66
N LYS A 239 -15.59 -27.58 -5.52
CA LYS A 239 -15.99 -28.85 -6.13
C LYS A 239 -17.19 -28.59 -7.03
N GLN A 240 -17.07 -28.86 -8.32
CA GLN A 240 -18.11 -28.62 -9.33
C GLN A 240 -18.58 -29.92 -9.96
N MET A 241 -19.90 -30.10 -10.06
CA MET A 241 -20.49 -31.18 -10.86
C MET A 241 -20.64 -30.73 -12.31
N VAL A 242 -20.21 -31.59 -13.24
CA VAL A 242 -20.32 -31.37 -14.69
C VAL A 242 -21.16 -32.49 -15.27
N LYS A 243 -22.14 -32.18 -16.14
CA LYS A 243 -22.96 -33.20 -16.80
C LYS A 243 -22.42 -33.52 -18.18
N PHE A 244 -22.33 -34.80 -18.47
CA PHE A 244 -21.98 -35.32 -19.78
C PHE A 244 -23.14 -36.16 -20.31
N GLU A 245 -23.46 -35.98 -21.58
CA GLU A 245 -24.27 -36.92 -22.35
C GLU A 245 -23.34 -37.88 -23.10
N GLU A 246 -23.73 -39.15 -23.16
CA GLU A 246 -22.98 -40.20 -23.83
C GLU A 246 -23.75 -40.65 -25.07
N ASP A 247 -23.11 -40.63 -26.23
CA ASP A 247 -23.71 -41.14 -27.46
C ASP A 247 -23.66 -42.68 -27.54
N ILE A 248 -24.28 -43.24 -28.58
CA ILE A 248 -24.34 -44.69 -28.80
C ILE A 248 -22.93 -45.30 -29.00
N LEU A 249 -21.95 -44.48 -29.38
CA LEU A 249 -20.54 -44.85 -29.55
C LEU A 249 -19.68 -44.61 -28.30
N LYS A 250 -20.30 -44.26 -27.16
CA LYS A 250 -19.65 -43.93 -25.88
C LYS A 250 -18.81 -42.66 -25.88
N ASN A 251 -19.01 -41.76 -26.85
CA ASN A 251 -18.40 -40.44 -26.80
C ASN A 251 -19.14 -39.58 -25.79
N LYS A 252 -18.39 -38.96 -24.87
CA LYS A 252 -18.94 -38.07 -23.85
C LYS A 252 -18.89 -36.63 -24.34
N LYS A 253 -20.04 -35.99 -24.46
CA LYS A 253 -20.17 -34.56 -24.73
C LYS A 253 -20.57 -33.87 -23.45
N CYS A 254 -19.82 -32.85 -23.04
CA CYS A 254 -20.24 -32.02 -21.92
C CYS A 254 -21.46 -31.18 -22.32
N VAL A 255 -22.49 -31.16 -21.47
CA VAL A 255 -23.77 -30.49 -21.74
C VAL A 255 -24.18 -29.47 -20.68
N ASP A 256 -23.52 -29.46 -19.51
CA ASP A 256 -23.84 -28.55 -18.42
C ASP A 256 -22.59 -28.30 -17.55
N ASN A 257 -22.37 -27.03 -17.17
CA ASN A 257 -21.23 -26.57 -16.36
C ASN A 257 -19.85 -26.89 -16.95
N CYS A 258 -19.70 -26.84 -18.28
CA CYS A 258 -18.49 -27.27 -18.98
C CYS A 258 -17.30 -26.33 -18.80
N GLU A 259 -17.55 -25.06 -18.60
CA GLU A 259 -16.58 -23.99 -18.37
C GLU A 259 -15.65 -24.26 -17.17
N VAL A 260 -16.11 -25.03 -16.18
CA VAL A 260 -15.28 -25.38 -15.00
C VAL A 260 -14.18 -26.40 -15.34
N LEU A 261 -14.26 -26.97 -16.55
CA LEU A 261 -13.22 -27.81 -17.15
C LEU A 261 -12.21 -27.00 -17.97
N GLU A 262 -12.39 -25.69 -18.09
CA GLU A 262 -11.54 -24.80 -18.88
C GLU A 262 -10.60 -23.99 -17.99
N ARG A 263 -9.50 -23.50 -18.56
CA ARG A 263 -8.50 -22.70 -17.83
C ARG A 263 -9.03 -21.36 -17.29
N PRO A 264 -9.89 -20.62 -18.00
CA PRO A 264 -10.42 -19.36 -17.47
C PRO A 264 -11.14 -19.52 -16.13
N TRP A 265 -11.71 -20.70 -15.87
CA TRP A 265 -12.25 -21.03 -14.56
C TRP A 265 -11.15 -21.16 -13.50
N VAL A 266 -10.06 -21.86 -13.80
CA VAL A 266 -8.91 -22.01 -12.90
C VAL A 266 -8.28 -20.65 -12.58
N GLU A 267 -8.16 -19.76 -13.57
CA GLU A 267 -7.69 -18.38 -13.38
C GLU A 267 -8.62 -17.58 -12.46
N THR A 268 -9.93 -17.68 -12.69
CA THR A 268 -10.96 -17.05 -11.85
C THR A 268 -10.88 -17.55 -10.42
N MET A 269 -10.72 -18.86 -10.24
CA MET A 269 -10.53 -19.47 -8.93
C MET A 269 -9.21 -19.06 -8.29
N ASN A 270 -8.12 -18.93 -9.05
CA ASN A 270 -6.86 -18.45 -8.52
C ASN A 270 -6.99 -17.01 -8.00
N ARG A 271 -7.66 -16.12 -8.74
CA ARG A 271 -7.96 -14.75 -8.29
C ARG A 271 -8.77 -14.74 -7.00
N ALA A 272 -9.81 -15.58 -6.90
CA ALA A 272 -10.57 -15.71 -5.66
C ALA A 272 -9.68 -16.20 -4.51
N CYS A 273 -8.85 -17.22 -4.73
CA CYS A 273 -7.90 -17.71 -3.74
C CYS A 273 -6.90 -16.63 -3.29
N THR A 274 -6.27 -15.90 -4.22
CA THR A 274 -5.29 -14.88 -3.87
C THR A 274 -5.91 -13.67 -3.16
N THR A 275 -7.22 -13.42 -3.33
CA THR A 275 -7.94 -12.41 -2.52
C THR A 275 -8.13 -12.84 -1.07
N LEU A 276 -8.17 -14.13 -0.77
CA LEU A 276 -8.32 -14.64 0.60
C LEU A 276 -7.02 -14.56 1.41
N GLY A 277 -5.87 -14.35 0.76
CA GLY A 277 -4.58 -14.14 1.41
C GLY A 277 -3.39 -14.57 0.57
N ASP A 278 -2.35 -15.08 1.22
CA ASP A 278 -1.20 -15.73 0.55
C ASP A 278 -1.55 -17.16 0.10
N CYS A 279 -2.62 -17.30 -0.68
CA CYS A 279 -3.15 -18.56 -1.20
C CYS A 279 -3.05 -18.62 -2.73
N GLY A 280 -3.18 -19.81 -3.31
CA GLY A 280 -3.15 -20.01 -4.76
C GLY A 280 -1.75 -19.97 -5.37
N ALA A 281 -1.68 -19.80 -6.68
CA ALA A 281 -0.46 -19.53 -7.43
C ALA A 281 -0.13 -18.03 -7.36
N LYS A 282 1.07 -17.69 -6.87
CA LYS A 282 1.47 -16.32 -6.58
C LYS A 282 2.99 -16.13 -6.61
N ALA A 283 3.42 -14.90 -6.84
CA ALA A 283 4.80 -14.46 -6.64
C ALA A 283 5.02 -13.84 -5.25
N ASN A 284 6.24 -13.93 -4.75
CA ASN A 284 6.67 -13.19 -3.56
C ASN A 284 7.28 -11.83 -3.94
N ILE A 285 7.61 -11.01 -2.93
CA ILE A 285 8.26 -9.70 -3.13
C ILE A 285 9.62 -9.78 -3.83
N ALA A 286 10.23 -10.96 -3.95
CA ALA A 286 11.48 -11.18 -4.69
C ALA A 286 11.23 -11.68 -6.12
N GLY A 287 10.00 -11.54 -6.65
CA GLY A 287 9.64 -11.98 -8.00
C GLY A 287 9.51 -13.50 -8.17
N GLN A 288 9.74 -14.28 -7.11
CA GLN A 288 9.74 -15.74 -7.22
C GLN A 288 8.31 -16.29 -7.24
N PHE A 289 7.94 -16.82 -8.39
CA PHE A 289 6.64 -17.43 -8.63
C PHE A 289 6.56 -18.87 -8.09
N THR A 290 5.43 -19.22 -7.48
CA THR A 290 5.07 -20.61 -7.13
C THR A 290 3.61 -20.92 -7.46
N ASP A 291 3.32 -22.18 -7.82
CA ASP A 291 1.97 -22.69 -8.06
C ASP A 291 1.52 -23.72 -7.01
N PHE A 292 2.30 -23.91 -5.94
CA PHE A 292 2.05 -24.96 -4.94
C PHE A 292 0.72 -24.79 -4.22
N GLY A 293 0.17 -23.57 -4.18
CA GLY A 293 -1.11 -23.25 -3.56
C GLY A 293 -2.34 -23.55 -4.42
N ILE A 294 -2.18 -24.01 -5.67
CA ILE A 294 -3.31 -24.36 -6.56
C ILE A 294 -3.21 -25.80 -7.06
N VAL A 295 -4.33 -26.52 -7.00
CA VAL A 295 -4.46 -27.89 -7.51
C VAL A 295 -5.76 -28.01 -8.27
N TRP A 296 -5.68 -28.45 -9.53
CA TRP A 296 -6.84 -28.72 -10.36
C TRP A 296 -6.97 -30.21 -10.63
N LYS A 297 -8.11 -30.80 -10.26
CA LYS A 297 -8.42 -32.22 -10.47
C LYS A 297 -9.71 -32.37 -11.27
N GLN A 298 -9.74 -33.33 -12.20
CA GLN A 298 -10.96 -33.81 -12.85
C GLN A 298 -11.12 -35.31 -12.52
N ASN A 299 -12.23 -35.69 -11.87
CA ASN A 299 -12.48 -37.06 -11.43
C ASN A 299 -11.30 -37.66 -10.64
N GLY A 300 -10.80 -36.90 -9.66
CA GLY A 300 -9.65 -37.27 -8.82
C GLY A 300 -8.28 -37.20 -9.51
N LYS A 301 -8.22 -37.10 -10.85
CA LYS A 301 -6.96 -37.03 -11.59
C LYS A 301 -6.50 -35.57 -11.70
N ARG A 302 -5.28 -35.29 -11.27
CA ARG A 302 -4.66 -33.97 -11.43
C ARG A 302 -4.55 -33.62 -12.91
N LYS A 303 -4.99 -32.42 -13.26
CA LYS A 303 -4.80 -31.81 -14.58
C LYS A 303 -3.49 -31.02 -14.58
N ASP A 304 -2.84 -31.02 -15.73
CA ASP A 304 -1.68 -30.18 -15.93
C ASP A 304 -2.12 -28.72 -16.06
N LEU A 305 -1.48 -27.86 -15.28
CA LEU A 305 -1.59 -26.41 -15.41
C LEU A 305 -0.51 -26.02 -16.43
N GLN A 306 -0.82 -26.09 -17.73
CA GLN A 306 0.14 -25.68 -18.76
C GLN A 306 0.64 -24.25 -18.50
N SER A 307 1.84 -23.95 -19.02
CA SER A 307 2.58 -22.70 -18.82
C SER A 307 1.79 -21.40 -18.95
N GLY A 308 0.68 -21.34 -19.70
CA GLY A 308 -0.12 -20.12 -19.88
C GLY A 308 -0.67 -19.48 -18.59
N LEU A 309 -1.23 -20.25 -17.65
CA LEU A 309 -1.65 -19.71 -16.32
C LEU A 309 -0.44 -19.17 -15.54
N LEU A 310 0.72 -19.81 -15.76
CA LEU A 310 1.98 -19.46 -15.15
C LEU A 310 2.63 -18.26 -15.85
N GLU A 311 2.34 -18.00 -17.12
CA GLU A 311 2.98 -16.98 -17.96
C GLU A 311 2.50 -15.58 -17.56
N ASP A 312 1.20 -15.32 -17.44
CA ASP A 312 0.68 -14.00 -17.02
C ASP A 312 1.15 -13.60 -15.60
N VAL A 313 1.25 -14.58 -14.68
CA VAL A 313 1.74 -14.33 -13.32
C VAL A 313 3.27 -14.24 -13.28
N LYS A 314 3.98 -14.95 -14.16
CA LYS A 314 5.45 -14.81 -14.30
C LYS A 314 5.83 -13.49 -14.98
N GLU A 315 5.04 -13.01 -15.93
CA GLU A 315 5.26 -11.73 -16.61
C GLU A 315 5.08 -10.57 -15.63
N SER A 316 4.02 -10.56 -14.82
CA SER A 316 3.83 -9.55 -13.77
C SER A 316 4.91 -9.60 -12.68
N ALA A 317 5.40 -10.80 -12.32
CA ALA A 317 6.53 -10.96 -11.41
C ALA A 317 7.86 -10.44 -12.00
N ALA A 318 8.11 -10.67 -13.30
CA ALA A 318 9.30 -10.21 -14.00
C ALA A 318 9.31 -8.68 -14.24
N GLU A 319 8.14 -8.04 -14.30
CA GLU A 319 8.02 -6.58 -14.39
C GLU A 319 8.38 -5.89 -13.06
N THR A 320 8.05 -6.54 -11.93
CA THR A 320 8.44 -6.09 -10.58
C THR A 320 9.97 -6.13 -10.39
N GLU A 321 10.63 -7.22 -10.83
CA GLU A 321 12.10 -7.32 -10.80
C GLU A 321 12.78 -6.25 -11.68
N ARG A 322 12.19 -5.88 -12.82
CA ARG A 322 12.74 -4.82 -13.68
C ARG A 322 12.67 -3.44 -13.03
N GLN A 323 11.62 -3.14 -12.27
CA GLN A 323 11.52 -1.85 -11.58
C GLN A 323 12.54 -1.70 -10.45
N GLU A 324 12.77 -2.76 -9.65
CA GLU A 324 13.82 -2.74 -8.62
C GLU A 324 15.24 -2.61 -9.20
N VAL A 325 15.52 -3.24 -10.36
CA VAL A 325 16.82 -3.12 -11.02
C VAL A 325 17.04 -1.72 -11.62
N ILE A 326 16.00 -1.10 -12.18
CA ILE A 326 16.09 0.27 -12.72
C ILE A 326 16.27 1.30 -11.61
N GLU A 327 15.57 1.16 -10.48
CA GLU A 327 15.74 2.05 -9.32
C GLU A 327 17.11 1.94 -8.66
N ASN A 328 17.68 0.72 -8.60
CA ASN A 328 19.02 0.51 -8.07
C ASN A 328 20.12 0.98 -9.04
N ALA A 329 19.95 0.82 -10.36
CA ALA A 329 20.87 1.34 -11.37
C ALA A 329 20.87 2.88 -11.46
N GLY A 330 19.78 3.53 -11.06
CA GLY A 330 19.68 4.99 -10.94
C GLY A 330 20.46 5.56 -9.75
N LYS A 331 20.63 4.77 -8.66
CA LYS A 331 21.37 5.19 -7.46
C LYS A 331 22.89 5.05 -7.58
N GLU A 332 23.39 4.18 -8.46
CA GLU A 332 24.85 3.99 -8.68
C GLU A 332 25.49 5.02 -9.63
N LYS A 333 24.71 5.81 -10.40
CA LYS A 333 25.24 6.82 -11.33
C LYS A 333 25.43 8.23 -10.73
N GLY A 334 25.31 8.37 -9.41
CA GLY A 334 25.41 9.64 -8.68
C GLY A 334 26.77 9.96 -8.05
N GLY A 335 27.82 9.18 -8.32
CA GLY A 335 29.13 9.40 -7.70
C GLY A 335 30.28 8.96 -8.59
N ASP A 336 30.78 9.84 -9.45
CA ASP A 336 32.21 9.88 -9.75
C ASP A 336 32.64 11.31 -10.13
N ASP A 337 33.32 11.95 -9.19
CA ASP A 337 34.01 13.22 -9.36
C ASP A 337 35.19 13.02 -10.33
N GLY A 338 34.97 13.44 -11.57
CA GLY A 338 36.02 13.57 -12.58
C GLY A 338 37.04 14.64 -12.17
N LYS A 339 38.10 14.20 -11.49
CA LYS A 339 39.38 14.92 -11.33
C LYS A 339 39.92 15.35 -12.69
N VAL A 340 39.99 16.67 -12.91
CA VAL A 340 40.75 17.26 -14.01
C VAL A 340 42.23 17.26 -13.64
N PHE A 341 43.03 16.48 -14.36
CA PHE A 341 44.49 16.60 -14.40
C PHE A 341 44.91 17.55 -15.54
N ASN A 342 45.94 18.34 -15.24
CA ASN A 342 46.57 19.38 -16.08
C ASN A 342 46.84 19.02 -17.54
N LYS A 343 46.67 20.03 -18.41
CA LYS A 343 47.78 20.61 -19.17
C LYS A 343 47.57 22.11 -19.37
#